data_AF-A0AAV6YXJ6-F1
#
_entry.id   AF-A0AAV6YXJ6-F1
#
_cell.length_a   1.000
_cell.length_b   1.000
_cell.length_c   1.000
_cell.angle_alpha   90.00
_cell.angle_beta   90.00
_cell.angle_gamma   90.00
#
_symmetry.space_group_name_H-M   'P 1'
#
loop_
_entity.id
_entity.type
_entity.pdbx_description
1 polymer ?
#
loop_
_entity_poly.entity_id
_entity_poly.type
_entity_poly.pdbx_seq_one_letter_code
_entity_poly.pdbx_strand_id
1 'polypeptide(L)'
;MMGLILLPQHVLHSVVHAAMGVLVFWCCTVLGRSQYQGLAIPCSPEPSPGATIPAMCVNERYLFLLLTGGFMGYTYSLRYFLHNMNCLSFPSVQQFKYLQFRQTVPKLLKLSCVQSLYLTRNFAAVYFFLGYIPRKWIQSVLNLQMDQHLPPLDTVRGLLDLSLFYQIWLSGVFLLTTWYIVWLLFQIYTTEVSRMDVMDGIRWCSYRGLLWTDLM
;
A
#
# COMPACT_ATOMS: atom_id res chain seq x y z
N MET A 1 1.28 -26.17 -6.55
CA MET A 1 1.65 -24.93 -5.82
C MET A 1 0.85 -23.68 -6.24
N MET A 2 -0.08 -23.75 -7.21
CA MET A 2 -1.04 -22.66 -7.51
C MET A 2 -2.44 -22.86 -6.92
N GLY A 3 -2.77 -24.06 -6.43
CA GLY A 3 -4.12 -24.40 -5.93
C GLY A 3 -4.50 -23.85 -4.56
N LEU A 4 -3.56 -23.28 -3.79
CA LEU A 4 -3.84 -22.71 -2.46
C LEU A 4 -4.24 -21.23 -2.51
N ILE A 5 -4.13 -20.60 -3.69
CA ILE A 5 -4.45 -19.17 -3.93
C ILE A 5 -5.95 -19.00 -4.24
N LEU A 6 -6.68 -20.10 -4.50
CA LEU A 6 -8.09 -20.08 -4.89
C LEU A 6 -9.08 -20.17 -3.71
N LEU A 7 -8.65 -20.02 -2.46
CA LEU A 7 -9.61 -19.90 -1.37
C LEU A 7 -10.26 -18.50 -1.49
N PRO A 8 -11.57 -18.37 -1.77
CA PRO A 8 -12.21 -17.09 -2.04
C PRO A 8 -11.99 -16.08 -0.91
N GLN A 9 -11.80 -16.57 0.32
CA GLN A 9 -11.44 -15.77 1.48
C GLN A 9 -10.10 -15.02 1.34
N HIS A 10 -9.07 -15.63 0.74
CA HIS A 10 -7.77 -14.98 0.53
C HIS A 10 -7.84 -13.91 -0.55
N VAL A 11 -8.61 -14.18 -1.62
CA VAL A 11 -8.87 -13.20 -2.68
C VAL A 11 -9.62 -12.00 -2.11
N LEU A 12 -10.70 -12.23 -1.36
CA LEU A 12 -11.45 -11.16 -0.69
C LEU A 12 -10.56 -10.34 0.25
N HIS A 13 -9.72 -10.99 1.06
CA HIS A 13 -8.77 -10.29 1.93
C HIS A 13 -7.81 -9.40 1.14
N SER A 14 -7.26 -9.89 0.02
CA SER A 14 -6.40 -9.11 -0.86
C SER A 14 -7.11 -7.92 -1.51
N VAL A 15 -8.35 -8.10 -1.95
CA VAL A 15 -9.17 -7.04 -2.56
C VAL A 15 -9.49 -5.96 -1.52
N VAL A 16 -9.89 -6.36 -0.31
CA VAL A 16 -10.18 -5.43 0.79
C VAL A 16 -8.95 -4.62 1.17
N HIS A 17 -7.80 -5.26 1.35
CA HIS A 17 -6.57 -4.54 1.67
C HIS A 17 -6.08 -3.63 0.54
N ALA A 18 -6.25 -4.05 -0.73
CA ALA A 18 -5.98 -3.18 -1.87
C ALA A 18 -6.90 -1.95 -1.87
N ALA A 19 -8.21 -2.13 -1.67
CA ALA A 19 -9.16 -1.02 -1.58
C ALA A 19 -8.85 -0.08 -0.42
N MET A 20 -8.53 -0.61 0.77
CA MET A 20 -8.08 0.19 1.91
C MET A 20 -6.79 0.97 1.61
N GLY A 21 -5.84 0.35 0.91
CA GLY A 21 -4.62 1.02 0.46
C GLY A 21 -4.89 2.20 -0.47
N VAL A 22 -5.77 2.02 -1.46
CA VAL A 22 -6.25 3.10 -2.34
C VAL A 22 -6.92 4.22 -1.53
N LEU A 23 -7.80 3.88 -0.59
CA LEU A 23 -8.51 4.84 0.26
C LEU A 23 -7.57 5.67 1.14
N VAL A 24 -6.56 5.04 1.75
CA VAL A 24 -5.57 5.75 2.57
C VAL A 24 -4.75 6.71 1.72
N PHE A 25 -4.32 6.28 0.54
CA PHE A 25 -3.58 7.12 -0.39
C PHE A 25 -4.43 8.28 -0.91
N TRP A 26 -5.69 8.03 -1.27
CA TRP A 26 -6.67 9.08 -1.57
C TRP A 26 -6.77 10.08 -0.41
N CYS A 27 -6.97 9.61 0.82
CA CYS A 27 -7.06 10.47 1.99
C CYS A 27 -5.80 11.32 2.19
N CYS A 28 -4.61 10.74 2.01
CA CYS A 28 -3.34 11.47 2.08
C CYS A 28 -3.26 12.60 1.04
N THR A 29 -3.77 12.41 -0.18
CA THR A 29 -3.77 13.48 -1.20
C THR A 29 -4.67 14.65 -0.84
N VAL A 30 -5.84 14.35 -0.25
CA VAL A 30 -6.83 15.35 0.19
C VAL A 30 -6.29 16.13 1.39
N LEU A 31 -5.76 15.44 2.41
CA LEU A 31 -5.23 16.06 3.61
C LEU A 31 -3.95 16.85 3.34
N GLY A 32 -3.09 16.35 2.45
CA GLY A 32 -1.84 17.00 2.08
C GLY A 32 -2.02 18.26 1.22
N ARG A 33 -3.27 18.64 0.85
CA ARG A 33 -3.59 19.67 -0.16
C ARG A 33 -2.65 19.57 -1.38
N SER A 34 -2.35 18.33 -1.77
CA SER A 34 -1.35 18.07 -2.80
C SER A 34 -1.81 18.68 -4.12
N GLN A 35 -0.88 18.97 -5.03
CA GLN A 35 -1.17 19.35 -6.41
C GLN A 35 -1.89 18.24 -7.23
N TYR A 36 -2.24 17.13 -6.58
CA TYR A 36 -2.85 15.92 -7.15
C TYR A 36 -4.29 15.76 -6.60
N GLN A 37 -5.16 16.76 -6.82
CA GLN A 37 -6.49 16.79 -6.20
C GLN A 37 -7.58 15.99 -6.93
N GLY A 38 -7.28 15.50 -8.14
CA GLY A 38 -8.26 14.77 -8.93
C GLY A 38 -7.64 14.02 -10.10
N LEU A 39 -8.37 13.00 -10.55
CA LEU A 39 -8.00 12.15 -11.68
C LEU A 39 -8.13 12.86 -13.03
N ALA A 40 -9.00 13.88 -13.10
CA ALA A 40 -9.17 14.74 -14.26
C ALA A 40 -8.79 16.18 -13.90
N ILE A 41 -7.94 16.78 -14.73
CA ILE A 41 -7.49 18.18 -14.63
C ILE A 41 -7.75 18.87 -15.96
N PRO A 42 -7.97 20.19 -16.00
CA PRO A 42 -8.01 20.91 -17.28
C PRO A 42 -6.67 20.72 -18.00
N CYS A 43 -6.71 20.39 -19.29
CA CYS A 43 -5.50 20.30 -20.11
C CYS A 43 -4.78 21.65 -20.17
N SER A 44 -3.46 21.66 -20.29
CA SER A 44 -2.74 22.90 -20.61
C SER A 44 -3.31 23.54 -21.89
N PRO A 45 -3.45 24.88 -21.92
CA PRO A 45 -4.05 25.55 -23.06
C PRO A 45 -3.19 25.36 -24.31
N GLU A 46 -3.67 24.55 -25.26
CA GLU A 46 -3.23 24.66 -26.64
C GLU A 46 -3.77 25.97 -27.23
N PRO A 47 -3.02 26.63 -28.13
CA PRO A 47 -3.51 27.77 -28.89
C PRO A 47 -4.51 27.30 -29.97
N SER A 48 -5.63 26.71 -29.57
CA SER A 48 -6.71 26.31 -30.47
C SER A 48 -7.83 27.37 -30.44
N PRO A 49 -7.99 28.18 -31.49
CA PRO A 49 -9.05 29.17 -31.56
C PRO A 49 -10.40 28.47 -31.82
N GLY A 50 -11.29 28.43 -30.83
CA GLY A 50 -12.70 28.06 -31.04
C GLY A 50 -13.32 26.98 -30.15
N ALA A 51 -12.61 26.43 -29.15
CA ALA A 51 -13.20 25.45 -28.23
C ALA A 51 -13.91 26.14 -27.05
N THR A 52 -15.24 26.01 -26.98
CA THR A 52 -16.10 26.63 -25.94
C THR A 52 -16.08 25.86 -24.60
N ILE A 53 -15.44 24.68 -24.53
CA ILE A 53 -15.36 23.83 -23.34
C ILE A 53 -13.89 23.46 -23.11
N PRO A 54 -13.33 23.68 -21.90
CA PRO A 54 -11.96 23.26 -21.61
C PRO A 54 -11.86 21.73 -21.66
N ALA A 55 -10.94 21.21 -22.48
CA ALA A 55 -10.66 19.78 -22.54
C ALA A 55 -10.12 19.29 -21.19
N MET A 56 -10.56 18.11 -20.76
CA MET A 56 -10.13 17.48 -19.52
C MET A 56 -9.11 16.38 -19.81
N CYS A 57 -7.99 16.42 -19.08
CA CYS A 57 -6.85 15.53 -19.20
C CYS A 57 -6.69 14.64 -17.97
N VAL A 58 -6.14 13.45 -18.16
CA VAL A 58 -5.85 12.53 -17.04
C VAL A 58 -4.67 13.04 -16.22
N ASN A 59 -4.85 13.15 -14.91
CA ASN A 59 -3.75 13.38 -13.97
C ASN A 59 -3.01 12.08 -13.68
N GLU A 60 -1.94 11.85 -14.44
CA GLU A 60 -1.15 10.64 -14.34
C GLU A 60 -0.47 10.45 -12.97
N ARG A 61 -0.04 11.54 -12.33
CA ARG A 61 0.60 11.50 -11.00
C ARG A 61 -0.38 11.04 -9.92
N TYR A 62 -1.62 11.51 -10.03
CA TYR A 62 -2.70 11.06 -9.16
C TYR A 62 -3.02 9.58 -9.35
N LEU A 63 -3.11 9.15 -10.62
CA LEU A 63 -3.32 7.75 -10.96
C LEU A 63 -2.20 6.85 -10.41
N PHE A 64 -0.94 7.24 -10.62
CA PHE A 64 0.23 6.53 -10.12
C PHE A 64 0.18 6.36 -8.60
N LEU A 65 -0.19 7.43 -7.88
CA LEU A 65 -0.33 7.41 -6.43
C LEU A 65 -1.42 6.42 -5.98
N LEU A 66 -2.61 6.46 -6.58
CA LEU A 66 -3.70 5.54 -6.21
C LEU A 66 -3.34 4.08 -6.51
N LEU A 67 -2.75 3.80 -7.67
CA LEU A 67 -2.31 2.45 -8.02
C LEU A 67 -1.21 1.95 -7.08
N THR A 68 -0.30 2.82 -6.64
CA THR A 68 0.71 2.45 -5.64
C THR A 68 0.07 2.05 -4.31
N GLY A 69 -0.95 2.78 -3.85
CA GLY A 69 -1.70 2.42 -2.64
C GLY A 69 -2.37 1.05 -2.74
N GLY A 70 -3.00 0.77 -3.87
CA GLY A 70 -3.57 -0.55 -4.16
C GLY A 70 -2.52 -1.66 -4.19
N PHE A 71 -1.38 -1.42 -4.84
CA PHE A 71 -0.26 -2.36 -4.91
C PHE A 71 0.36 -2.66 -3.54
N MET A 72 0.55 -1.64 -2.70
CA MET A 72 1.03 -1.80 -1.33
C MET A 72 0.04 -2.63 -0.49
N GLY A 73 -1.27 -2.38 -0.63
CA GLY A 73 -2.30 -3.17 0.05
C GLY A 73 -2.36 -4.63 -0.41
N TYR A 74 -2.29 -4.86 -1.71
CA TYR A 74 -2.20 -6.22 -2.26
C TYR A 74 -0.95 -6.96 -1.76
N THR A 75 0.21 -6.30 -1.83
CA THR A 75 1.48 -6.90 -1.40
C THR A 75 1.49 -7.19 0.10
N TYR A 76 0.88 -6.32 0.93
CA TYR A 76 0.69 -6.57 2.35
C TYR A 76 -0.14 -7.85 2.58
N SER A 77 -1.27 -7.99 1.89
CA SER A 77 -2.12 -9.19 2.00
C SER A 77 -1.39 -10.46 1.57
N LEU A 78 -0.63 -10.40 0.47
CA LEU A 78 0.18 -11.54 0.03
C LEU A 78 1.23 -11.94 1.09
N ARG A 79 1.95 -10.97 1.64
CA ARG A 79 2.94 -11.20 2.71
C ARG A 79 2.28 -11.75 3.97
N TYR A 80 1.08 -11.28 4.31
CA TYR A 80 0.31 -11.79 5.44
C TYR A 80 0.09 -13.30 5.35
N PHE A 81 -0.27 -13.81 4.16
CA PHE A 81 -0.44 -15.25 3.96
C PHE A 81 0.88 -16.00 3.82
N LEU A 82 1.86 -15.47 3.07
CA LEU A 82 3.15 -16.13 2.87
C LEU A 82 3.93 -16.32 4.17
N HIS A 83 3.86 -15.33 5.07
CA HIS A 83 4.57 -15.37 6.36
C HIS A 83 3.73 -16.01 7.47
N ASN A 84 2.60 -16.65 7.14
CA ASN A 84 1.66 -17.22 8.11
C ASN A 84 1.32 -16.24 9.24
N MET A 85 1.14 -14.97 8.92
CA MET A 85 0.69 -13.96 9.87
C MET A 85 -0.76 -14.20 10.30
N ASN A 86 -1.43 -15.25 9.81
CA ASN A 86 -2.70 -15.73 10.37
C ASN A 86 -2.51 -16.59 11.64
N CYS A 87 -1.27 -16.86 12.05
CA CYS A 87 -0.96 -17.70 13.20
C CYS A 87 -0.54 -16.85 14.42
N LEU A 88 -1.13 -17.16 15.58
CA LEU A 88 -0.76 -16.53 16.84
C LEU A 88 0.46 -17.25 17.42
N SER A 89 1.55 -16.51 17.61
CA SER A 89 2.74 -16.99 18.31
C SER A 89 2.71 -16.51 19.76
N PHE A 90 2.79 -17.42 20.72
CA PHE A 90 2.82 -17.07 22.14
C PHE A 90 4.28 -16.78 22.55
N PRO A 91 4.59 -15.62 23.14
CA PRO A 91 5.93 -15.37 23.66
C PRO A 91 6.22 -16.33 24.84
N SER A 92 7.41 -16.96 24.85
CA SER A 92 7.84 -17.87 25.92
C SER A 92 8.13 -17.16 27.24
N VAL A 93 8.28 -15.82 27.20
CA VAL A 93 8.52 -14.96 28.37
C VAL A 93 7.46 -13.85 28.41
N GLN A 94 6.65 -13.82 29.47
CA GLN A 94 5.66 -12.76 29.71
C GLN A 94 6.38 -11.48 30.17
N GLN A 95 6.39 -10.43 29.35
CA GLN A 95 6.78 -9.09 29.79
C GLN A 95 5.56 -8.17 29.86
N PHE A 96 5.67 -7.06 30.60
CA PHE A 96 4.60 -6.07 30.72
C PHE A 96 4.22 -5.46 29.34
N LYS A 97 2.91 -5.37 29.08
CA LYS A 97 2.26 -4.88 27.84
C LYS A 97 2.93 -3.61 27.26
N TYR A 98 3.20 -2.64 28.13
CA TYR A 98 3.80 -1.36 27.73
C TYR A 98 5.27 -1.48 27.30
N LEU A 99 6.05 -2.35 27.96
CA LEU A 99 7.48 -2.50 27.69
C LEU A 99 7.73 -3.22 26.35
N GLN A 100 6.96 -4.28 26.07
CA GLN A 100 7.03 -4.99 24.78
C GLN A 100 6.62 -4.09 23.61
N PHE A 101 5.52 -3.34 23.77
CA PHE A 101 5.04 -2.40 22.76
C PHE A 101 6.10 -1.33 22.48
N ARG A 102 6.62 -0.68 23.52
CA ARG A 102 7.59 0.42 23.40
C ARG A 102 8.90 -0.02 22.74
N GLN A 103 9.37 -1.24 22.97
CA GLN A 103 10.60 -1.76 22.35
C GLN A 103 10.40 -2.21 20.90
N THR A 104 9.19 -2.65 20.54
CA THR A 104 8.89 -3.22 19.22
C THR A 104 8.50 -2.15 18.21
N VAL A 105 7.75 -1.11 18.63
CA VAL A 105 7.32 0.01 17.77
C VAL A 105 8.45 0.66 16.97
N PRO A 106 9.61 1.06 17.53
CA PRO A 106 10.66 1.68 16.73
C PRO A 106 11.28 0.73 15.70
N LYS A 107 11.35 -0.58 16.01
CA LYS A 107 11.81 -1.60 15.07
C LYS A 107 10.82 -1.77 13.92
N LEU A 108 9.52 -1.81 14.23
CA LEU A 108 8.44 -1.84 13.25
C LEU A 108 8.47 -0.61 12.35
N LEU A 109 8.67 0.58 12.92
CA LEU A 109 8.74 1.81 12.14
C LEU A 109 9.91 1.77 11.15
N LYS A 110 11.11 1.34 11.60
CA LYS A 110 12.27 1.18 10.73
C LYS A 110 11.98 0.18 9.60
N LEU A 111 11.36 -0.96 9.93
CA LEU A 111 10.97 -1.96 8.94
C LEU A 111 9.96 -1.39 7.93
N SER A 112 8.91 -0.72 8.40
CA SER A 112 7.91 -0.06 7.55
C SER A 112 8.55 0.96 6.61
N CYS A 113 9.54 1.73 7.09
CA CYS A 113 10.25 2.70 6.25
C CYS A 113 11.00 2.03 5.10
N VAL A 114 11.79 1.00 5.41
CA VAL A 114 12.56 0.25 4.40
C VAL A 114 11.64 -0.50 3.44
N GLN A 115 10.60 -1.14 3.97
CA GLN A 115 9.63 -1.89 3.18
C GLN A 115 8.82 -0.98 2.27
N SER A 116 8.33 0.17 2.76
CA SER A 116 7.64 1.17 1.94
C SER A 116 8.54 1.61 0.78
N LEU A 117 9.81 1.93 1.06
CA LEU A 117 10.76 2.35 0.04
C LEU A 117 10.98 1.26 -1.03
N TYR A 118 11.11 0.00 -0.60
CA TYR A 118 11.25 -1.14 -1.49
C TYR A 118 10.01 -1.30 -2.38
N LEU A 119 8.81 -1.24 -1.80
CA LEU A 119 7.56 -1.36 -2.56
C LEU A 119 7.37 -0.21 -3.55
N THR A 120 7.67 1.02 -3.15
CA THR A 120 7.62 2.19 -4.04
C THR A 120 8.58 2.00 -5.22
N ARG A 121 9.82 1.58 -4.97
CA ARG A 121 10.82 1.34 -6.03
C ARG A 121 10.37 0.24 -6.99
N ASN A 122 9.87 -0.88 -6.47
CA ASN A 122 9.40 -1.98 -7.31
C ASN A 122 8.17 -1.59 -8.13
N PHE A 123 7.22 -0.88 -7.51
CA PHE A 123 6.05 -0.40 -8.24
C PHE A 123 6.43 0.60 -9.33
N ALA A 124 7.38 1.51 -9.06
CA ALA A 124 7.91 2.42 -10.07
C ALA A 124 8.51 1.66 -11.28
N ALA A 125 9.27 0.59 -11.03
CA ALA A 125 9.79 -0.27 -12.11
C ALA A 125 8.67 -0.98 -12.87
N VAL A 126 7.68 -1.55 -12.18
CA VAL A 126 6.53 -2.22 -12.83
C VAL A 126 5.72 -1.23 -13.67
N TYR A 127 5.47 -0.03 -13.14
CA TYR A 127 4.74 1.02 -13.84
C TYR A 127 5.52 1.55 -15.04
N PHE A 128 6.86 1.61 -14.98
CA PHE A 128 7.67 1.97 -16.14
C PHE A 128 7.45 1.01 -17.33
N PHE A 129 7.27 -0.29 -17.08
CA PHE A 129 7.01 -1.26 -18.16
C PHE A 129 5.53 -1.40 -18.53
N LEU A 130 4.61 -1.29 -17.57
CA LEU A 130 3.19 -1.62 -17.74
C LEU A 130 2.23 -0.42 -17.59
N GLY A 131 2.74 0.77 -17.28
CA GLY A 131 1.96 1.98 -16.97
C GLY A 131 1.08 2.47 -18.12
N TYR A 132 1.43 2.12 -19.35
CA TYR A 132 0.60 2.39 -20.54
C TYR A 132 -0.80 1.76 -20.43
N ILE A 133 -0.92 0.57 -19.82
CA ILE A 133 -2.17 -0.21 -19.74
C ILE A 133 -3.22 0.51 -18.88
N PRO A 134 -3.00 0.78 -17.57
CA PRO A 134 -4.01 1.43 -16.74
C PRO A 134 -4.33 2.84 -17.23
N ARG A 135 -3.35 3.54 -17.80
CA ARG A 135 -3.50 4.87 -18.41
C ARG A 135 -4.50 4.84 -19.56
N LYS A 136 -4.29 3.99 -20.58
CA LYS A 136 -5.18 3.87 -21.74
C LYS A 136 -6.58 3.40 -21.36
N TRP A 137 -6.66 2.49 -20.40
CA TRP A 137 -7.95 2.02 -19.90
C TRP A 137 -8.78 3.17 -19.28
N ILE A 138 -8.16 3.99 -18.41
CA ILE A 138 -8.84 5.14 -17.79
C ILE A 138 -9.23 6.20 -18.82
N GLN A 139 -8.37 6.47 -19.80
CA GLN A 139 -8.69 7.38 -20.90
C GLN A 139 -9.93 6.92 -21.67
N SER A 140 -10.02 5.62 -21.97
CA SER A 140 -11.15 5.07 -22.71
C SER A 140 -12.44 5.09 -21.88
N VAL A 141 -12.37 4.81 -20.58
CA VAL A 141 -13.56 4.73 -19.71
C VAL A 141 -14.10 6.12 -19.37
N LEU A 142 -13.23 7.09 -19.13
CA LEU A 142 -13.61 8.44 -18.72
C LEU A 142 -13.65 9.45 -19.88
N ASN A 143 -13.31 9.01 -21.10
CA ASN A 143 -13.21 9.84 -22.30
C ASN A 143 -12.30 11.07 -22.10
N LEU A 144 -11.16 10.86 -21.43
CA LEU A 144 -10.19 11.90 -21.07
C LEU A 144 -9.01 11.91 -22.05
N GLN A 145 -8.48 13.11 -22.33
CA GLN A 145 -7.31 13.29 -23.20
C GLN A 145 -5.99 13.14 -22.43
N MET A 146 -4.87 13.02 -23.15
CA MET A 146 -3.54 13.13 -22.55
C MET A 146 -3.03 14.55 -22.73
N ASP A 147 -2.48 15.13 -21.67
CA ASP A 147 -1.81 16.41 -21.79
C ASP A 147 -0.47 16.20 -22.52
N GLN A 148 -0.30 16.85 -23.68
CA GLN A 148 0.91 16.75 -24.49
C GLN A 148 2.06 17.60 -23.93
N HIS A 149 1.76 18.57 -23.05
CA HIS A 149 2.74 19.49 -22.49
C HIS A 149 3.44 18.95 -21.23
N LEU A 150 2.87 17.94 -20.58
CA LEU A 150 3.44 17.28 -19.40
C LEU A 150 4.22 16.02 -19.81
N PRO A 151 5.48 15.87 -19.38
CA PRO A 151 6.22 14.63 -19.65
C PRO A 151 5.50 13.47 -18.96
N PRO A 152 5.19 12.38 -19.67
CA PRO A 152 4.54 11.22 -19.06
C PRO A 152 5.47 10.57 -18.02
N LEU A 153 4.95 10.00 -16.94
CA LEU A 153 5.74 9.20 -15.99
C LEU A 153 6.29 7.91 -16.63
N ASP A 154 5.85 7.62 -17.87
CA ASP A 154 6.52 6.86 -18.94
C ASP A 154 8.05 7.10 -19.05
N THR A 155 8.50 8.30 -18.69
CA THR A 155 9.88 8.76 -18.89
C THR A 155 10.64 8.87 -17.57
N VAL A 156 11.95 8.61 -17.60
CA VAL A 156 12.85 8.72 -16.44
C VAL A 156 12.74 10.08 -15.74
N ARG A 157 12.44 11.16 -16.49
CA ARG A 157 12.25 12.51 -15.95
C ARG A 157 10.92 12.70 -15.20
N GLY A 158 9.84 12.04 -15.63
CA GLY A 158 8.56 12.08 -14.93
C GLY A 158 8.55 11.24 -13.66
N LEU A 159 9.26 10.11 -13.67
CA LEU A 159 9.38 9.20 -12.52
C LEU A 159 10.27 9.74 -11.40
N LEU A 160 11.15 10.69 -11.70
CA LEU A 160 12.10 11.33 -10.76
C LEU A 160 11.52 12.57 -10.05
N ASP A 161 10.21 12.74 -10.03
CA ASP A 161 9.57 13.76 -9.18
C ASP A 161 9.75 13.37 -7.70
N LEU A 162 10.80 13.91 -7.07
CA LEU A 162 11.14 13.66 -5.67
C LEU A 162 9.99 13.99 -4.72
N SER A 163 9.15 14.97 -5.07
CA SER A 163 7.98 15.35 -4.26
C SER A 163 6.93 14.22 -4.28
N LEU A 164 6.64 13.69 -5.47
CA LEU A 164 5.72 12.56 -5.62
C LEU A 164 6.25 11.31 -4.90
N PHE A 165 7.54 11.00 -5.09
CA PHE A 165 8.18 9.85 -4.45
C PHE A 165 8.16 9.97 -2.92
N TYR A 166 8.45 11.15 -2.39
CA TYR A 166 8.39 11.42 -0.95
C TYR A 166 6.97 11.25 -0.40
N GLN A 167 5.97 11.80 -1.08
CA GLN A 167 4.57 11.64 -0.67
C GLN A 167 4.14 10.18 -0.63
N ILE A 168 4.45 9.41 -1.66
CA ILE A 168 4.14 7.98 -1.76
C ILE A 168 4.87 7.17 -0.70
N TRP A 169 6.15 7.46 -0.49
CA TRP A 169 6.94 6.78 0.53
C TRP A 169 6.37 7.05 1.93
N LEU A 170 6.08 8.30 2.25
CA LEU A 170 5.53 8.72 3.54
C LEU A 170 4.13 8.12 3.78
N SER A 171 3.24 8.17 2.79
CA SER A 171 1.91 7.55 2.89
C SER A 171 2.00 6.03 3.02
N GLY A 172 2.97 5.39 2.33
CA GLY A 172 3.27 3.97 2.48
C GLY A 172 3.81 3.61 3.86
N VAL A 173 4.68 4.44 4.45
CA VAL A 173 5.17 4.26 5.83
C VAL A 173 3.99 4.33 6.80
N PHE A 174 3.11 5.33 6.66
CA PHE A 174 1.93 5.50 7.48
C PHE A 174 0.97 4.29 7.39
N LEU A 175 0.68 3.83 6.17
CA LEU A 175 -0.17 2.68 5.90
C LEU A 175 0.39 1.40 6.54
N LEU A 176 1.64 1.05 6.25
CA LEU A 176 2.28 -0.16 6.76
C LEU A 176 2.42 -0.14 8.28
N THR A 177 2.82 1.01 8.85
CA THR A 177 2.96 1.17 10.30
C THR A 177 1.61 0.97 10.99
N THR A 178 0.54 1.56 10.44
CA THR A 178 -0.81 1.39 10.98
C THR A 178 -1.23 -0.08 10.98
N TRP A 179 -1.04 -0.79 9.87
CA TRP A 179 -1.37 -2.22 9.79
C TRP A 179 -0.54 -3.08 10.73
N TYR A 180 0.77 -2.86 10.82
CA TYR A 180 1.62 -3.60 11.76
C TYR A 180 1.28 -3.31 13.22
N ILE A 181 0.92 -2.08 13.57
CA ILE A 181 0.47 -1.73 14.93
C ILE A 181 -0.86 -2.42 15.24
N VAL A 182 -1.84 -2.35 14.34
CA VAL A 182 -3.14 -3.03 14.53
C VAL A 182 -2.94 -4.54 14.71
N TRP A 183 -2.08 -5.14 13.89
CA TRP A 183 -1.73 -6.55 14.02
C TRP A 183 -1.08 -6.87 15.37
N LEU A 184 -0.09 -6.08 15.79
CA LEU A 184 0.59 -6.27 17.07
C LEU A 184 -0.37 -6.10 18.26
N LEU A 185 -1.29 -5.13 18.22
CA LEU A 185 -2.32 -4.95 19.24
C LEU A 185 -3.29 -6.12 19.27
N PHE A 186 -3.69 -6.64 18.11
CA PHE A 186 -4.53 -7.82 18.00
C PHE A 186 -3.86 -9.05 18.61
N GLN A 187 -2.57 -9.27 18.34
CA GLN A 187 -1.79 -10.36 18.96
C GLN A 187 -1.72 -10.22 20.48
N ILE A 188 -1.44 -9.02 20.99
CA ILE A 188 -1.40 -8.77 22.44
C ILE A 188 -2.76 -9.04 23.08
N TYR A 189 -3.84 -8.53 22.49
CA TYR A 189 -5.19 -8.70 23.03
C TYR A 189 -5.64 -10.17 23.04
N THR A 190 -5.43 -10.90 21.95
CA THR A 190 -5.84 -12.30 21.84
C THR A 190 -5.04 -13.23 22.74
N THR A 191 -3.72 -13.01 22.87
CA THR A 191 -2.85 -13.77 23.78
C THR A 191 -3.11 -13.46 25.26
N GLU A 192 -3.68 -12.29 25.57
CA GLU A 192 -4.12 -11.93 26.92
C GLU A 192 -5.43 -12.62 27.31
N VAL A 193 -6.40 -12.73 26.40
CA VAL A 193 -7.68 -13.42 26.65
C VAL A 193 -7.53 -14.94 26.73
N SER A 194 -6.67 -15.53 25.89
CA SER A 194 -6.36 -16.97 25.93
C SER A 194 -5.50 -17.38 27.14
N ARG A 195 -5.17 -16.43 28.03
CA ARG A 195 -4.61 -16.69 29.37
C ARG A 195 -5.63 -17.30 30.33
N MET A 196 -6.94 -17.25 30.02
CA MET A 196 -7.98 -17.73 30.93
C MET A 196 -8.64 -19.04 30.53
N ASP A 197 -8.52 -19.52 29.30
CA ASP A 197 -9.05 -20.83 28.92
C ASP A 197 -8.08 -21.55 27.99
N VAL A 198 -7.58 -22.69 28.46
CA VAL A 198 -7.00 -23.72 27.60
C VAL A 198 -8.14 -24.24 26.73
N MET A 199 -8.31 -23.67 25.54
CA MET A 199 -9.39 -24.05 24.62
C MET A 199 -8.83 -24.62 23.32
N ASP A 200 -9.13 -25.91 23.16
CA ASP A 200 -8.90 -26.75 21.99
C ASP A 200 -9.62 -26.18 20.76
N GLY A 201 -8.88 -25.70 19.76
CA GLY A 201 -9.48 -25.33 18.48
C GLY A 201 -8.68 -24.41 17.58
N ILE A 202 -7.67 -23.70 18.09
CA ILE A 202 -6.81 -22.84 17.28
C ILE A 202 -5.61 -23.66 16.78
N ARG A 203 -5.37 -23.64 15.46
CA ARG A 203 -4.26 -24.35 14.83
C ARG A 203 -2.91 -23.79 15.32
N TRP A 204 -2.24 -24.57 16.15
CA TRP A 204 -0.90 -24.30 16.68
C TRP A 204 0.14 -24.30 15.56
N CYS A 205 0.97 -23.25 15.47
CA CYS A 205 2.22 -23.31 14.71
C CYS A 205 3.38 -23.50 15.68
N SER A 206 4.19 -24.54 15.42
CA SER A 206 5.40 -24.84 16.18
C SER A 206 6.35 -23.64 16.17
N TYR A 207 6.96 -23.38 17.33
CA TYR A 207 7.90 -22.31 17.60
C TYR A 207 9.10 -22.34 16.64
N ARG A 208 8.96 -21.73 15.47
CA ARG A 208 10.11 -21.30 14.68
C ARG A 208 10.20 -19.81 14.94
N GLY A 209 11.06 -19.45 15.89
CA GLY A 209 11.20 -18.07 16.36
C GLY A 209 11.28 -17.12 15.17
N LEU A 210 10.26 -16.27 15.01
CA LEU A 210 10.29 -15.11 14.15
C LEU A 210 11.29 -14.12 14.75
N LEU A 211 12.57 -14.43 14.55
CA LEU A 211 13.64 -13.47 14.67
C LEU A 211 13.35 -12.44 13.57
N TRP A 212 12.96 -11.24 13.98
CA TRP A 212 12.75 -10.08 13.09
C TRP A 212 14.00 -9.72 12.25
N THR A 213 15.10 -10.46 12.40
CA THR A 213 16.34 -10.40 11.61
C THR A 213 16.25 -11.16 10.29
N ASP A 214 15.32 -12.10 10.13
CA ASP A 214 15.16 -12.89 8.88
C ASP A 214 14.36 -12.12 7.80
N LEU A 215 14.10 -10.84 8.05
CA LEU A 215 13.43 -9.88 7.15
C LEU A 215 14.42 -8.94 6.44
N MET A 216 15.69 -9.33 6.36
CA MET A 216 16.71 -8.75 5.47
C MET A 216 17.08 -9.73 4.35
#